data_AF-A0A2E7CS32-F1
#
_entry.id   AF-A0A2E7CS32-F1
#
_cell.length_a   1.000
_cell.length_b   1.000
_cell.length_c   1.000
_cell.angle_alpha   90.00
_cell.angle_beta   90.00
_cell.angle_gamma   90.00
#
_symmetry.space_group_name_H-M   'P 1'
#
loop_
_entity.id
_entity.type
_entity.pdbx_description
1 polymer ?
#
loop_
_entity_poly.entity_id
_entity_poly.type
_entity_poly.pdbx_seq_one_letter_code
_entity_poly.pdbx_strand_id
1 'polypeptide(L)'
;MSLHNITFKNKEITKLINEEMGKPYGLISKIKLGGIGSRRMIIQEFSQDISNLRLKVSGLQYANIELRPKGIILHINQGIYTHAWTIPFYHLNIYNGDFFTIHGSGSYIKFEKEKSWKENKAFIHKLVKLKAEYNPA
;
A
#
# COMPACT_ATOMS: atom_id res chain seq x y z
N MET A 1 7.02 -0.97 10.53
CA MET A 1 6.49 -0.10 9.47
C MET A 1 7.59 0.86 9.11
N SER A 2 7.93 0.90 7.83
CA SER A 2 9.03 1.71 7.34
C SER A 2 8.58 2.48 6.09
N LEU A 3 9.12 3.68 5.94
CA LEU A 3 8.94 4.50 4.75
C LEU A 3 10.28 4.55 4.02
N HIS A 4 10.30 4.08 2.78
CA HIS A 4 11.52 3.99 1.99
C HIS A 4 11.37 4.74 0.66
N ASN A 5 12.35 5.56 0.30
CA ASN A 5 12.44 6.05 -1.06
C ASN A 5 12.99 4.91 -1.95
N ILE A 6 12.18 4.47 -2.91
CA ILE A 6 12.49 3.36 -3.83
C ILE A 6 12.61 3.82 -5.29
N THR A 7 12.76 5.12 -5.51
CA THR A 7 12.92 5.71 -6.85
C THR A 7 14.06 5.04 -7.62
N PHE A 8 15.16 4.76 -6.92
CA PHE A 8 16.28 4.00 -7.45
C PHE A 8 16.39 2.66 -6.73
N LYS A 9 16.76 1.62 -7.48
CA LYS A 9 16.92 0.27 -6.93
C LYS A 9 18.04 0.25 -5.90
N ASN A 10 17.69 -0.07 -4.66
CA ASN A 10 18.62 -0.28 -3.57
C ASN A 10 18.46 -1.70 -3.00
N LYS A 11 19.56 -2.48 -2.99
CA LYS A 11 19.56 -3.88 -2.55
C LYS A 11 19.30 -4.03 -1.05
N GLU A 12 19.79 -3.09 -0.24
CA GLU A 12 19.60 -3.08 1.22
C GLU A 12 18.14 -2.79 1.57
N ILE A 13 17.56 -1.76 0.97
CA ILE A 13 16.13 -1.45 1.13
C ILE A 13 15.27 -2.65 0.69
N THR A 14 15.63 -3.28 -0.44
CA THR A 14 14.91 -4.48 -0.91
C THR A 14 15.01 -5.63 0.10
N LYS A 15 16.16 -5.82 0.73
CA LYS A 15 16.37 -6.83 1.77
C LYS A 15 15.49 -6.56 2.99
N LEU A 16 15.51 -5.32 3.50
CA LEU A 16 14.69 -4.88 4.64
C LEU A 16 13.19 -5.09 4.37
N ILE A 17 12.70 -4.65 3.22
CA ILE A 17 11.29 -4.85 2.82
C ILE A 17 10.95 -6.35 2.75
N ASN A 18 11.84 -7.19 2.23
CA ASN A 18 11.60 -8.62 2.14
C ASN A 18 11.58 -9.33 3.51
N GLU A 19 12.38 -8.86 4.46
CA GLU A 19 12.41 -9.37 5.83
C GLU A 19 11.11 -9.03 6.57
N GLU A 20 10.67 -7.77 6.47
CA GLU A 20 9.44 -7.26 7.10
C GLU A 20 8.18 -7.85 6.44
N MET A 21 8.09 -7.81 5.11
CA MET A 21 6.86 -8.10 4.37
C MET A 21 6.79 -9.52 3.80
N GLY A 22 7.89 -10.28 3.85
CA GLY A 22 8.07 -11.52 3.10
C GLY A 22 8.41 -11.25 1.63
N LYS A 23 9.12 -12.17 0.96
CA LYS A 23 9.52 -12.03 -0.45
C LYS A 23 8.32 -11.81 -1.38
N PRO A 24 8.48 -11.13 -2.53
CA PRO A 24 7.41 -10.96 -3.50
C PRO A 24 6.84 -12.31 -3.94
N TYR A 25 5.54 -12.37 -4.22
CA TYR A 25 4.92 -13.57 -4.78
C TYR A 25 5.59 -13.97 -6.11
N GLY A 26 5.85 -15.27 -6.28
CA GLY A 26 6.30 -15.83 -7.54
C GLY A 26 5.21 -15.78 -8.62
N LEU A 27 5.59 -16.00 -9.89
CA LEU A 27 4.70 -15.86 -11.04
C LEU A 27 3.41 -16.71 -10.92
N ILE A 28 3.56 -17.99 -10.55
CA ILE A 28 2.43 -18.91 -10.38
C ILE A 28 1.47 -18.40 -9.30
N SER A 29 2.00 -17.95 -8.15
CA SER A 29 1.18 -17.40 -7.07
C SER A 29 0.46 -16.12 -7.47
N LYS A 30 1.12 -15.23 -8.24
CA LYS A 30 0.47 -14.03 -8.77
C LYS A 30 -0.73 -14.36 -9.66
N ILE A 31 -0.62 -15.37 -10.51
CA ILE A 31 -1.71 -15.81 -11.39
C ILE A 31 -2.85 -16.39 -10.56
N LYS A 32 -2.54 -17.30 -9.61
CA LYS A 32 -3.54 -17.90 -8.70
C LYS A 32 -4.30 -16.86 -7.87
N LEU A 33 -3.62 -15.77 -7.49
CA LEU A 33 -4.21 -14.66 -6.75
C LEU A 33 -4.96 -13.65 -7.64
N GLY A 34 -4.96 -13.81 -8.97
CA GLY A 34 -5.55 -12.84 -9.89
C GLY A 34 -4.84 -11.49 -9.84
N GLY A 35 -3.50 -11.49 -9.78
CA GLY A 35 -2.66 -10.31 -9.61
C GLY A 35 -2.43 -9.93 -8.16
N ILE A 36 -1.38 -9.16 -7.90
CA ILE A 36 -0.99 -8.72 -6.53
C ILE A 36 -0.97 -7.21 -6.35
N GLY A 37 -1.22 -6.44 -7.42
CA GLY A 37 -1.26 -4.99 -7.41
C GLY A 37 -2.69 -4.47 -7.54
N SER A 38 -3.01 -3.38 -6.85
CA SER A 38 -4.20 -2.57 -7.13
C SER A 38 -3.97 -1.72 -8.38
N ARG A 39 -5.05 -1.17 -8.94
CA ARG A 39 -4.95 0.02 -9.80
C ARG A 39 -4.54 1.24 -8.95
N ARG A 40 -4.18 2.32 -9.62
CA ARG A 40 -3.91 3.61 -8.97
C ARG A 40 -5.15 4.12 -8.24
N MET A 41 -4.95 4.68 -7.06
CA MET A 41 -5.98 5.30 -6.22
C MET A 41 -5.58 6.74 -5.95
N ILE A 42 -6.54 7.65 -6.00
CA ILE A 42 -6.29 9.08 -5.80
C ILE A 42 -6.18 9.35 -4.30
N ILE A 43 -5.05 9.91 -3.88
CA ILE A 43 -4.82 10.32 -2.49
C ILE A 43 -5.51 11.66 -2.24
N GLN A 44 -6.30 11.71 -1.18
CA GLN A 44 -6.97 12.92 -0.70
C GLN A 44 -6.22 13.53 0.48
N GLU A 45 -5.73 12.69 1.39
CA GLU A 45 -5.15 13.14 2.64
C GLU A 45 -4.08 12.18 3.15
N PHE A 46 -3.08 12.74 3.82
CA PHE A 46 -2.08 12.05 4.62
C PHE A 46 -2.25 12.47 6.08
N SER A 47 -1.96 11.57 7.02
CA SER A 47 -1.75 11.96 8.41
C SER A 47 -0.55 12.92 8.53
N GLN A 48 -0.51 13.67 9.63
CA GLN A 48 0.46 14.74 9.83
C GLN A 48 1.92 14.26 9.79
N ASP A 49 2.20 13.08 10.34
CA ASP A 49 3.53 12.47 10.46
C ASP A 49 4.14 12.04 9.11
N ILE A 50 3.31 11.75 8.11
CA ILE A 50 3.75 11.43 6.73
C ILE A 50 3.32 12.49 5.71
N SER A 51 2.92 13.67 6.18
CA SER A 51 2.48 14.79 5.33
C SER A 51 3.57 15.30 4.38
N ASN A 52 4.83 15.06 4.68
CA ASN A 52 5.99 15.37 3.83
C ASN A 52 5.97 14.61 2.48
N LEU A 53 5.18 13.53 2.37
CA LEU A 53 4.96 12.79 1.13
C LEU A 53 4.00 13.51 0.16
N ARG A 54 3.26 14.52 0.62
CA ARG A 54 2.32 15.28 -0.20
C ARG A 54 3.06 15.90 -1.40
N LEU A 55 2.41 15.84 -2.57
CA LEU A 55 2.88 16.53 -3.75
C LEU A 55 2.94 18.05 -3.48
N LYS A 56 4.09 18.68 -3.74
CA LYS A 56 4.30 20.12 -3.48
C LYS A 56 3.58 21.03 -4.47
N VAL A 57 3.26 20.51 -5.66
CA VAL A 57 2.56 21.22 -6.73
C VAL A 57 1.09 20.81 -6.75
N SER A 58 0.23 21.68 -7.29
CA SER A 58 -1.18 21.35 -7.53
C SER A 58 -1.29 20.19 -8.52
N GLY A 59 -1.95 19.10 -8.12
CA GLY A 59 -2.16 17.96 -8.98
C GLY A 59 -2.71 16.76 -8.22
N LEU A 60 -3.23 15.78 -8.95
CA LEU A 60 -3.65 14.51 -8.37
C LEU A 60 -2.43 13.68 -8.00
N GLN A 61 -2.37 13.28 -6.73
CA GLN A 61 -1.38 12.33 -6.25
C GLN A 61 -1.99 10.94 -6.18
N TYR A 62 -1.21 9.92 -6.52
CA TYR A 62 -1.68 8.55 -6.58
C TYR A 62 -0.83 7.62 -5.72
N ALA A 63 -1.47 6.57 -5.22
CA ALA A 63 -0.77 5.38 -4.75
C ALA A 63 -1.44 4.11 -5.26
N ASN A 64 -0.70 3.01 -5.18
CA ASN A 64 -1.20 1.66 -5.42
C ASN A 64 -0.71 0.72 -4.31
N ILE A 65 -1.48 -0.34 -4.07
CA ILE A 65 -1.17 -1.37 -3.08
C ILE A 65 -0.52 -2.55 -3.79
N GLU A 66 0.59 -3.04 -3.26
CA GLU A 66 1.16 -4.36 -3.57
C GLU A 66 0.90 -5.30 -2.39
N LEU A 67 0.32 -6.47 -2.67
CA LEU A 67 0.17 -7.55 -1.70
C LEU A 67 1.51 -8.26 -1.49
N ARG A 68 1.82 -8.52 -0.22
CA ARG A 68 2.96 -9.32 0.23
C ARG A 68 2.49 -10.42 1.17
N PRO A 69 3.26 -11.52 1.33
CA PRO A 69 2.87 -12.61 2.21
C PRO A 69 2.57 -12.18 3.66
N LYS A 70 3.26 -11.17 4.19
CA LYS A 70 3.09 -10.69 5.57
C LYS A 70 2.39 -9.33 5.68
N GLY A 71 1.89 -8.75 4.59
CA GLY A 71 1.23 -7.44 4.62
C GLY A 71 1.09 -6.77 3.26
N ILE A 72 1.15 -5.44 3.24
CA ILE A 72 1.11 -4.64 2.01
C ILE A 72 2.25 -3.65 1.89
N ILE A 73 2.52 -3.23 0.66
CA ILE A 73 3.33 -2.05 0.36
C ILE A 73 2.42 -1.04 -0.34
N LEU A 74 2.32 0.17 0.21
CA LEU A 74 1.74 1.31 -0.48
C LEU A 74 2.83 2.05 -1.24
N HIS A 75 2.76 1.99 -2.57
CA HIS A 75 3.64 2.73 -3.47
C HIS A 75 3.04 4.10 -3.71
N ILE A 76 3.68 5.15 -3.22
CA ILE A 76 3.21 6.54 -3.24
C ILE A 76 4.09 7.32 -4.20
N ASN A 77 3.49 7.92 -5.22
CA ASN A 77 4.22 8.75 -6.19
C ASN A 77 4.25 10.20 -5.70
N GLN A 78 5.44 10.80 -5.64
CA GLN A 78 5.68 12.20 -5.28
C GLN A 78 6.54 12.85 -6.38
N GLY A 79 5.90 13.33 -7.45
CA GLY A 79 6.59 13.83 -8.63
C GLY A 79 7.37 12.70 -9.31
N ILE A 80 8.69 12.84 -9.40
CA ILE A 80 9.59 11.81 -9.94
C ILE A 80 9.97 10.73 -8.91
N TYR A 81 9.64 10.94 -7.64
CA TYR A 81 10.01 10.03 -6.56
C TYR A 81 8.90 9.01 -6.30
N THR A 82 9.28 7.78 -5.98
CA THR A 82 8.37 6.75 -5.50
C THR A 82 8.79 6.33 -4.10
N HIS A 83 7.84 6.36 -3.17
CA HIS A 83 8.04 5.90 -1.81
C HIS A 83 7.26 4.61 -1.56
N ALA A 84 7.87 3.68 -0.85
CA ALA A 84 7.25 2.45 -0.37
C ALA A 84 6.95 2.59 1.12
N TRP A 85 5.67 2.59 1.46
CA TRP A 85 5.21 2.52 2.84
C TRP A 85 4.79 1.09 3.18
N THR A 86 5.59 0.41 4.01
CA THR A 86 5.40 -1.01 4.35
C THR A 86 4.49 -1.18 5.57
N ILE A 87 3.37 -1.90 5.41
CA ILE A 87 2.40 -2.12 6.49
C ILE A 87 2.15 -3.62 6.68
N PRO A 88 2.74 -4.25 7.70
CA PRO A 88 2.45 -5.64 8.06
C PRO A 88 0.97 -5.86 8.40
N PHE A 89 0.44 -7.05 8.13
CA PHE A 89 -1.00 -7.33 8.30
C PHE A 89 -1.51 -7.14 9.74
N TYR A 90 -0.66 -7.37 10.74
CA TYR A 90 -1.00 -7.17 12.15
C TYR A 90 -1.07 -5.69 12.56
N HIS A 91 -0.48 -4.78 11.79
CA HIS A 91 -0.60 -3.32 11.98
C HIS A 91 -1.57 -2.64 11.00
N LEU A 92 -1.97 -3.34 9.94
CA LEU A 92 -2.87 -2.82 8.90
C LEU A 92 -4.30 -2.69 9.43
N ASN A 93 -4.91 -1.51 9.28
CA ASN A 93 -6.36 -1.33 9.42
C ASN A 93 -6.93 -0.67 8.17
N ILE A 94 -8.10 -1.15 7.74
CA ILE A 94 -8.76 -0.69 6.50
C ILE A 94 -10.17 -0.24 6.87
N TYR A 95 -10.51 1.00 6.52
CA TYR A 95 -11.83 1.58 6.73
C TYR A 95 -12.45 2.00 5.40
N ASN A 96 -13.76 1.79 5.28
CA ASN A 96 -14.53 2.20 4.11
C ASN A 96 -15.76 2.99 4.56
N GLY A 97 -15.55 4.26 4.90
CA GLY A 97 -16.59 5.23 5.30
C GLY A 97 -16.79 6.26 4.19
N ASP A 98 -16.82 7.55 4.52
CA ASP A 98 -16.84 8.63 3.51
C ASP A 98 -15.61 8.59 2.59
N PHE A 99 -14.48 8.14 3.15
CA PHE A 99 -13.25 7.86 2.43
C PHE A 99 -12.88 6.38 2.55
N PHE A 100 -12.21 5.85 1.52
CA PHE A 100 -11.45 4.62 1.67
C PHE A 100 -10.12 4.97 2.36
N THR A 101 -9.84 4.39 3.51
CA THR A 101 -8.68 4.78 4.33
C THR A 101 -7.85 3.56 4.71
N ILE A 102 -6.53 3.68 4.54
CA ILE A 102 -5.55 2.69 5.03
C ILE A 102 -4.78 3.31 6.19
N HIS A 103 -4.77 2.60 7.31
CA HIS A 103 -4.02 2.95 8.50
C HIS A 103 -2.92 1.91 8.77
N GLY A 104 -1.79 2.39 9.30
CA GLY A 104 -0.70 1.57 9.79
C GLY A 104 0.03 2.31 10.91
N SER A 105 0.18 1.67 12.07
CA SER A 105 1.00 2.16 13.21
C SER A 105 0.86 3.66 13.54
N GLY A 106 -0.37 4.19 13.54
CA GLY A 106 -0.66 5.59 13.90
C GLY A 106 -0.78 6.55 12.70
N SER A 107 -0.23 6.20 11.54
CA SER A 107 -0.35 6.98 10.30
C SER A 107 -1.53 6.51 9.46
N TYR A 108 -2.01 7.36 8.54
CA TYR A 108 -3.05 7.00 7.59
C TYR A 108 -2.93 7.72 6.24
N ILE A 109 -3.53 7.11 5.21
CA ILE A 109 -3.79 7.73 3.91
C ILE A 109 -5.27 7.55 3.57
N LYS A 110 -5.95 8.67 3.27
CA LYS A 110 -7.33 8.67 2.75
C LYS A 110 -7.30 8.75 1.23
N PHE A 111 -8.15 7.95 0.61
CA PHE A 111 -8.34 7.89 -0.83
C PHE A 111 -9.73 8.38 -1.24
N GLU A 112 -9.80 8.98 -2.43
CA GLU A 112 -11.06 9.32 -3.08
C GLU A 112 -11.88 8.05 -3.33
N LYS A 113 -13.14 8.03 -2.87
CA LYS A 113 -13.94 6.80 -2.83
C LYS A 113 -14.58 6.44 -4.17
N GLU A 114 -15.20 7.38 -4.86
CA GLU A 114 -16.02 7.13 -6.04
C GLU A 114 -15.25 6.35 -7.10
N LYS A 115 -14.03 6.77 -7.41
CA LYS A 115 -13.19 6.10 -8.41
C LYS A 115 -12.34 5.00 -7.80
N SER A 116 -11.62 5.30 -6.71
CA SER A 116 -10.60 4.37 -6.20
C SER A 116 -11.21 3.10 -5.63
N TRP A 117 -12.34 3.17 -4.92
CA TRP A 117 -13.01 1.99 -4.39
C TRP A 117 -13.67 1.17 -5.50
N LYS A 118 -14.45 1.82 -6.39
CA LYS A 118 -15.17 1.11 -7.47
C LYS A 118 -14.22 0.33 -8.38
N GLU A 119 -13.10 0.93 -8.76
CA GLU A 119 -12.12 0.28 -9.65
C GLU A 119 -11.31 -0.83 -8.97
N ASN A 120 -11.23 -0.85 -7.64
CA ASN A 120 -10.38 -1.77 -6.87
C ASN A 120 -11.15 -2.72 -5.93
N LYS A 121 -12.48 -2.71 -5.93
CA LYS A 121 -13.32 -3.50 -5.00
C LYS A 121 -12.89 -4.97 -4.90
N ALA A 122 -12.70 -5.64 -6.04
CA ALA A 122 -12.27 -7.05 -6.06
C ALA A 122 -10.87 -7.26 -5.44
N PHE A 123 -9.94 -6.34 -5.70
CA PHE A 123 -8.61 -6.36 -5.09
C PHE A 123 -8.70 -6.15 -3.58
N ILE A 124 -9.51 -5.20 -3.12
CA ILE A 124 -9.63 -4.86 -1.70
C ILE A 124 -10.30 -6.00 -0.92
N HIS A 125 -11.32 -6.65 -1.49
CA HIS A 125 -11.90 -7.86 -0.88
C HIS A 125 -10.85 -8.97 -0.70
N LYS A 126 -10.01 -9.18 -1.71
CA LYS A 126 -8.88 -10.13 -1.62
C LYS A 126 -7.87 -9.73 -0.54
N LEU A 127 -7.53 -8.44 -0.44
CA LEU A 127 -6.66 -7.92 0.62
C LEU A 127 -7.24 -8.22 2.02
N VAL A 128 -8.52 -7.93 2.24
CA VAL A 128 -9.19 -8.19 3.52
C VAL A 128 -9.18 -9.68 3.85
N LYS A 129 -9.45 -10.54 2.86
CA LYS A 129 -9.38 -12.01 3.03
C LYS A 129 -7.99 -12.48 3.44
N LEU A 130 -6.95 -12.07 2.71
CA LEU A 130 -5.56 -12.44 3.02
C LEU A 130 -5.12 -11.94 4.41
N LYS A 131 -5.56 -10.74 4.79
CA LYS A 131 -5.30 -10.20 6.14
C LYS A 131 -5.98 -11.05 7.22
N ALA A 132 -7.22 -11.50 7.00
CA ALA A 132 -7.96 -12.33 7.95
C ALA A 132 -7.38 -13.74 8.09
N GLU A 133 -6.82 -14.29 7.00
CA GLU A 133 -6.12 -15.58 6.99
C GLU A 133 -4.71 -15.50 7.58
N TYR A 134 -4.13 -14.30 7.70
CA TYR A 134 -2.81 -14.11 8.25
C TYR A 134 -2.81 -14.39 9.76
N ASN A 135 -2.16 -15.49 10.14
CA ASN A 135 -1.87 -15.80 11.52
C ASN A 135 -0.40 -15.45 11.82
N PRO A 136 -0.11 -14.48 12.72
CA PRO A 136 1.24 -14.28 13.21
C PRO A 136 1.63 -15.51 14.03
N ALA A 137 2.38 -16.43 13.41
CA ALA A 137 3.04 -17.53 14.11
C ALA A 137 4.15 -17.01 15.03
#